data_AF-A0A7M5VCY8-F1
#
_entry.id   AF-A0A7M5VCY8-F1
#
_cell.length_a   1.000
_cell.length_b   1.000
_cell.length_c   1.000
_cell.angle_alpha   90.00
_cell.angle_beta   90.00
_cell.angle_gamma   90.00
#
_symmetry.space_group_name_H-M   'P 1'
#
loop_
_entity.id
_entity.type
_entity.pdbx_description
1 polymer ?
#
loop_
_entity_poly.entity_id
_entity_poly.type
_entity_poly.pdbx_seq_one_letter_code
_entity_poly.pdbx_strand_id
1 'polypeptide(L)'
;MTPAWTLASSEFAKRSTETAKVLLNATRANNKDAYADGSFFRTVEMPELQVDKLVVYLASSIGKEVRERCADSISMENIRADAEAKNIQVECIDQPSLVLNVYCLKYPKAKECVNKDNFRSDSNADKEEARLWKTVCLILVAVVAVLIVYITISLVHRAVCYKPGDYKYSHSWSFSKKPMLQDDEVENNNDIERVV
;
A
#
# COMPACT_ATOMS: atom_id res chain seq x y z
N MET A 1 30.52 1.65 23.13
CA MET A 1 29.74 0.77 22.25
C MET A 1 28.36 1.39 22.09
N THR A 2 27.94 1.70 20.87
CA THR A 2 26.60 2.28 20.62
C THR A 2 25.54 1.21 20.91
N PRO A 3 24.48 1.50 21.70
CA PRO A 3 23.43 0.53 21.98
C PRO A 3 22.79 0.02 20.66
N ALA A 4 22.50 -1.28 20.59
CA ALA A 4 21.97 -1.91 19.38
C ALA A 4 20.72 -1.21 18.83
N TRP A 5 19.80 -0.80 19.73
CA TRP A 5 18.59 -0.07 19.36
C TRP A 5 18.86 1.32 18.80
N THR A 6 19.88 2.03 19.29
CA THR A 6 20.28 3.32 18.74
C THR A 6 20.77 3.19 17.31
N LEU A 7 21.60 2.18 17.04
CA LEU A 7 22.09 1.93 15.68
C LEU A 7 20.95 1.51 14.74
N ALA A 8 20.09 0.58 15.17
CA ALA A 8 18.97 0.11 14.38
C ALA A 8 17.98 1.24 14.05
N SER A 9 17.58 2.06 15.03
CA SER A 9 16.69 3.21 14.83
C SER A 9 17.30 4.25 13.90
N SER A 10 18.59 4.58 14.06
CA SER A 10 19.28 5.53 13.19
C SER A 10 19.29 5.04 11.74
N GLU A 11 19.69 3.79 11.50
CA GLU A 11 19.73 3.22 10.15
C GLU A 11 18.32 3.08 9.53
N PHE A 12 17.31 2.76 10.34
CA PHE A 12 15.92 2.74 9.89
C PHE A 12 15.44 4.13 9.45
N ALA A 13 15.73 5.17 10.24
CA ALA A 13 15.34 6.54 9.93
C ALA A 13 16.04 7.07 8.68
N LYS A 14 17.35 6.80 8.51
CA LYS A 14 18.11 7.20 7.30
C LYS A 14 17.54 6.60 6.01
N ARG A 15 17.02 5.38 6.08
CA ARG A 15 16.48 4.65 4.92
C ARG A 15 15.02 4.98 4.62
N SER A 16 14.36 5.76 5.48
CA SER A 16 12.97 6.16 5.28
C SER A 16 12.88 7.29 4.26
N THR A 17 12.04 7.12 3.24
CA THR A 17 11.86 8.09 2.14
C THR A 17 10.39 8.48 1.98
N GLU A 18 10.14 9.59 1.26
CA GLU A 18 8.80 10.12 0.91
C GLU A 18 7.93 10.50 2.11
N THR A 19 7.28 9.52 2.76
CA THR A 19 6.34 9.76 3.86
C THR A 19 6.62 8.84 5.04
N ALA A 20 7.05 9.41 6.17
CA ALA A 20 7.10 8.71 7.45
C ALA A 20 5.77 8.85 8.20
N LYS A 21 5.41 7.83 8.97
CA LYS A 21 4.23 7.84 9.85
C LYS A 21 4.67 7.49 11.26
N VAL A 22 4.31 8.32 12.23
CA VAL A 22 4.64 8.09 13.64
C VAL A 22 3.36 8.02 14.45
N LEU A 23 3.27 7.01 15.33
CA LEU A 23 2.17 6.84 16.26
C LEU A 23 2.58 7.29 17.65
N LEU A 24 1.94 8.34 18.17
CA LEU A 24 2.20 8.90 19.48
C LEU A 24 0.99 8.71 20.40
N ASN A 25 1.24 8.70 21.71
CA ASN A 25 0.20 8.47 22.71
C ASN A 25 -0.22 9.80 23.37
N ALA A 26 -1.47 10.21 23.14
CA ALA A 26 -2.09 11.44 23.64
C ALA A 26 -2.54 11.36 25.10
N THR A 27 -2.43 10.18 25.71
CA THR A 27 -2.97 9.83 27.05
C THR A 27 -1.88 9.35 27.99
N ARG A 28 -0.61 9.71 27.74
CA ARG A 28 0.52 9.31 28.59
C ARG A 28 0.30 9.77 30.03
N ALA A 29 0.50 8.84 30.96
CA ALA A 29 0.49 9.13 32.38
C ALA A 29 1.75 9.91 32.80
N ASN A 30 1.72 10.45 34.03
CA ASN A 30 2.87 11.08 34.70
C ASN A 30 3.41 12.35 34.03
N ASN A 31 2.55 13.15 33.41
CA ASN A 31 2.93 14.42 32.78
C ASN A 31 4.05 14.26 31.75
N LYS A 32 4.05 13.13 31.04
CA LYS A 32 4.98 12.89 29.95
C LYS A 32 4.31 13.26 28.64
N ASP A 33 4.99 14.10 27.87
CA ASP A 33 4.49 14.54 26.58
C ASP A 33 4.47 13.41 25.55
N ALA A 34 3.57 13.45 24.57
CA ALA A 34 3.54 12.45 23.50
C ALA A 34 4.86 12.46 22.69
N TYR A 35 5.40 13.66 22.44
CA TYR A 35 6.72 13.88 21.84
C TYR A 35 7.74 14.34 22.91
N ALA A 36 8.37 13.37 23.58
CA ALA A 36 9.25 13.65 24.71
C ALA A 36 10.72 13.90 24.30
N ASP A 37 11.37 14.87 24.96
CA ASP A 37 12.77 15.27 24.77
C ASP A 37 13.76 14.11 24.70
N GLY A 38 13.63 13.12 25.58
CA GLY A 38 14.52 11.95 25.66
C GLY A 38 14.01 10.71 24.93
N SER A 39 12.99 10.82 24.07
CA SER A 39 12.50 9.67 23.31
C SER A 39 13.48 9.25 22.21
N PHE A 40 13.52 7.96 21.88
CA PHE A 40 14.31 7.45 20.75
C PHE A 40 13.92 8.14 19.45
N PHE A 41 12.62 8.33 19.22
CA PHE A 41 12.13 9.02 18.03
C PHE A 41 12.73 10.44 17.92
N ARG A 42 12.69 11.24 18.99
CA ARG A 42 13.23 12.61 18.94
C ARG A 42 14.76 12.68 18.86
N THR A 43 15.45 11.83 19.62
CA THR A 43 16.91 11.95 19.80
C THR A 43 17.73 11.16 18.78
N VAL A 44 17.14 10.13 18.16
CA VAL A 44 17.84 9.21 17.26
C VAL A 44 17.22 9.20 15.87
N GLU A 45 15.89 9.12 15.76
CA GLU A 45 15.23 8.93 14.46
C GLU A 45 15.00 10.26 13.74
N MET A 46 14.43 11.26 14.43
CA MET A 46 14.11 12.58 13.87
C MET A 46 15.31 13.28 13.22
N PRO A 47 16.52 13.30 13.82
CA PRO A 47 17.68 13.95 13.20
C PRO A 47 18.09 13.27 11.87
N GLU A 48 17.85 11.98 11.75
CA GLU A 48 18.28 11.12 10.65
C GLU A 48 17.22 11.00 9.53
N LEU A 49 15.97 11.39 9.80
CA LEU A 49 14.88 11.33 8.82
C LEU A 49 15.17 12.18 7.57
N GLN A 50 14.88 11.60 6.40
CA GLN A 50 15.02 12.23 5.07
C GLN A 50 13.74 12.02 4.25
N VAL A 51 12.60 12.43 4.81
CA VAL A 51 11.28 12.29 4.19
C VAL A 51 10.72 13.65 3.79
N ASP A 52 9.84 13.70 2.80
CA ASP A 52 9.15 14.93 2.40
C ASP A 52 8.02 15.26 3.38
N LYS A 53 7.40 14.23 3.96
CA LYS A 53 6.23 14.35 4.82
C LYS A 53 6.32 13.44 6.05
N LEU A 54 5.91 13.97 7.19
CA LEU A 54 5.71 13.25 8.44
C LEU A 54 4.23 13.30 8.84
N VAL A 55 3.58 12.14 8.92
CA VAL A 55 2.20 12.01 9.43
C VAL A 55 2.24 11.56 10.88
N VAL A 56 1.76 12.41 11.77
CA VAL A 56 1.66 12.17 13.21
C VAL A 56 0.26 11.66 13.53
N TYR A 57 0.17 10.39 13.92
CA TYR A 57 -1.03 9.79 14.46
C TYR A 57 -1.03 9.98 15.98
N LEU A 58 -1.89 10.85 16.50
CA LEU A 58 -1.99 11.10 17.93
C LEU A 58 -3.14 10.27 18.52
N ALA A 59 -2.81 9.10 19.06
CA ALA A 59 -3.79 8.15 19.55
C ALA A 59 -4.06 8.30 21.05
N SER A 60 -5.34 8.30 21.41
CA SER A 60 -5.82 8.31 22.78
C SER A 60 -6.24 6.91 23.22
N SER A 61 -5.86 6.52 24.43
CA SER A 61 -6.33 5.27 25.04
C SER A 61 -7.82 5.37 25.37
N ILE A 62 -8.55 4.27 25.17
CA ILE A 62 -9.98 4.18 25.49
C ILE A 62 -10.25 4.45 26.98
N GLY A 63 -11.26 5.26 27.27
CA GLY A 63 -11.67 5.59 28.63
C GLY A 63 -10.65 6.42 29.41
N LYS A 64 -9.64 7.00 28.73
CA LYS A 64 -8.65 7.90 29.34
C LYS A 64 -8.90 9.33 28.88
N GLU A 65 -8.60 10.26 29.77
CA GLU A 65 -8.64 11.68 29.46
C GLU A 65 -7.55 12.04 28.44
N VAL A 66 -7.97 12.65 27.34
CA VAL A 66 -7.07 13.13 26.28
C VAL A 66 -6.30 14.33 26.80
N ARG A 67 -4.97 14.23 26.84
CA ARG A 67 -4.11 15.31 27.34
C ARG A 67 -3.54 16.18 26.25
N GLU A 68 -3.36 15.60 25.07
CA GLU A 68 -2.78 16.28 23.92
C GLU A 68 -3.68 16.13 22.69
N ARG A 69 -3.69 17.17 21.89
CA ARG A 69 -4.41 17.29 20.62
C ARG A 69 -3.49 17.90 19.58
N CYS A 70 -3.71 17.55 18.32
CA CYS A 70 -2.89 18.06 17.22
C CYS A 70 -2.84 19.59 17.15
N ALA A 71 -3.94 20.29 17.44
CA ALA A 71 -4.04 21.74 17.27
C ALA A 71 -3.40 22.56 18.41
N ASP A 72 -3.34 22.03 19.63
CA ASP A 72 -3.19 22.89 20.83
C ASP A 72 -2.04 22.46 21.78
N SER A 73 -1.26 21.44 21.40
CA SER A 73 -0.25 20.85 22.30
C SER A 73 1.17 21.31 21.98
N ILE A 74 1.89 21.77 23.01
CA ILE A 74 3.30 22.21 22.93
C ILE A 74 4.18 21.11 22.34
N SER A 75 3.94 19.85 22.70
CA SER A 75 4.63 18.69 22.13
C SER A 75 4.47 18.58 20.60
N MET A 76 3.30 18.96 20.08
CA MET A 76 2.99 18.97 18.65
C MET A 76 3.54 20.23 17.96
N GLU A 77 3.82 21.30 18.69
CA GLU A 77 4.61 22.42 18.17
C GLU A 77 6.09 22.04 18.08
N ASN A 78 6.62 21.36 19.09
CA ASN A 78 8.01 20.88 19.11
C ASN A 78 8.31 19.92 17.94
N ILE A 79 7.42 18.97 17.66
CA ILE A 79 7.61 18.05 16.51
C ILE A 79 7.58 18.81 15.17
N ARG A 80 6.76 19.87 15.05
CA ARG A 80 6.71 20.72 13.85
C ARG A 80 7.99 21.52 13.70
N ALA A 81 8.51 22.09 14.78
CA ALA A 81 9.76 22.84 14.76
C ALA A 81 10.95 21.94 14.39
N ASP A 82 11.05 20.74 14.98
CA ASP A 82 12.11 19.78 14.66
C ASP A 82 12.02 19.28 13.20
N ALA A 83 10.80 19.08 12.68
CA ALA A 83 10.56 18.69 11.29
C ALA A 83 10.83 19.84 10.29
N GLU A 84 10.44 21.06 10.62
CA GLU A 84 10.66 22.26 9.81
C GLU A 84 12.16 22.55 9.64
N ALA A 85 12.95 22.36 10.70
CA ALA A 85 14.41 22.46 10.63
C ALA A 85 15.04 21.50 9.60
N LYS A 86 14.30 20.47 9.17
CA LYS A 86 14.68 19.47 8.17
C LYS A 86 13.90 19.58 6.86
N ASN A 87 13.10 20.63 6.67
CA ASN A 87 12.21 20.84 5.53
C ASN A 87 11.15 19.73 5.34
N ILE A 88 10.71 19.11 6.44
CA ILE A 88 9.71 18.03 6.41
C ILE A 88 8.32 18.63 6.67
N GLN A 89 7.35 18.32 5.81
CA GLN A 89 5.96 18.74 6.00
C GLN A 89 5.27 17.90 7.07
N VAL A 90 4.58 18.51 8.03
CA VAL A 90 3.89 17.78 9.10
C VAL A 90 2.38 17.79 8.93
N GLU A 91 1.78 16.61 8.91
CA GLU A 91 0.35 16.39 9.05
C GLU A 91 0.09 15.72 10.41
N CYS A 92 -0.90 16.19 11.17
CA CYS A 92 -1.27 15.58 12.44
C CYS A 92 -2.74 15.18 12.43
N ILE A 93 -3.03 13.95 12.84
CA ILE A 93 -4.37 13.36 12.86
C ILE A 93 -4.68 12.89 14.28
N ASP A 94 -5.66 13.56 14.90
CA ASP A 94 -6.19 13.16 16.20
C ASP A 94 -7.03 11.88 16.07
N GLN A 95 -6.72 10.90 16.92
CA GLN A 95 -7.45 9.63 17.04
C GLN A 95 -7.80 8.99 15.67
N PRO A 96 -6.80 8.55 14.88
CA PRO A 96 -7.06 7.95 13.58
C PRO A 96 -8.02 6.75 13.70
N SER A 97 -8.93 6.64 12.73
CA SER A 97 -9.99 5.63 12.73
C SER A 97 -9.45 4.22 12.87
N LEU A 98 -8.37 3.89 12.14
CA LEU A 98 -7.71 2.59 12.20
C LEU A 98 -7.27 2.22 13.63
N VAL A 99 -6.62 3.13 14.33
CA VAL A 99 -6.15 2.87 15.71
C VAL A 99 -7.32 2.75 16.67
N LEU A 100 -8.34 3.59 16.50
CA LEU A 100 -9.57 3.47 17.29
C LEU A 100 -10.25 2.12 17.06
N ASN A 101 -10.32 1.66 15.81
CA ASN A 101 -10.92 0.37 15.47
C ASN A 101 -10.16 -0.79 16.15
N VAL A 102 -8.82 -0.76 16.12
CA VAL A 102 -7.99 -1.73 16.84
C VAL A 102 -8.30 -1.73 18.34
N TYR A 103 -8.47 -0.54 18.95
CA TYR A 103 -8.89 -0.48 20.35
C TYR A 103 -10.31 -1.00 20.59
N CYS A 104 -11.24 -0.74 19.67
CA CYS A 104 -12.62 -1.20 19.78
C CYS A 104 -12.77 -2.71 19.63
N LEU A 105 -11.84 -3.39 18.94
CA LEU A 105 -11.78 -4.86 18.96
C LEU A 105 -11.56 -5.40 20.38
N LYS A 106 -10.77 -4.69 21.19
CA LYS A 106 -10.50 -5.06 22.58
C LYS A 106 -11.57 -4.56 23.56
N TYR A 107 -12.14 -3.37 23.30
CA TYR A 107 -13.11 -2.70 24.17
C TYR A 107 -14.40 -2.33 23.41
N PRO A 108 -15.17 -3.32 22.91
CA PRO A 108 -16.28 -3.05 21.98
C PRO A 108 -17.43 -2.23 22.59
N LYS A 109 -17.60 -2.27 23.91
CA LYS A 109 -18.66 -1.54 24.64
C LYS A 109 -18.23 -0.15 25.13
N ALA A 110 -17.01 0.29 24.82
CA ALA A 110 -16.55 1.62 25.22
C ALA A 110 -17.33 2.72 24.49
N LYS A 111 -17.53 3.87 25.14
CA LYS A 111 -18.36 4.97 24.59
C LYS A 111 -17.84 5.46 23.24
N GLU A 112 -16.52 5.46 23.08
CA GLU A 112 -15.77 5.84 21.89
C GLU A 112 -15.98 4.86 20.71
N CYS A 113 -16.49 3.66 21.01
CA CYS A 113 -16.71 2.57 20.05
C CYS A 113 -18.18 2.38 19.68
N VAL A 114 -19.11 2.69 20.58
CA VAL A 114 -20.55 2.43 20.42
C VAL A 114 -21.21 3.33 19.35
N ASN A 115 -20.65 4.51 19.08
CA ASN A 115 -21.23 5.46 18.10
C ASN A 115 -20.68 5.31 16.68
N LYS A 116 -20.00 4.19 16.38
CA LYS A 116 -19.25 4.01 15.12
C LYS A 116 -19.86 3.01 14.14
N ASP A 117 -21.16 2.74 14.20
CA ASP A 117 -21.86 2.02 13.12
C ASP A 117 -21.79 2.73 11.75
N ASN A 118 -21.26 3.96 11.69
CA ASN A 118 -20.88 4.66 10.47
C ASN A 118 -19.47 4.27 9.97
N PHE A 119 -19.16 2.98 9.89
CA PHE A 119 -17.97 2.47 9.19
C PHE A 119 -18.11 2.72 7.69
N ARG A 120 -17.87 3.96 7.26
CA ARG A 120 -17.58 4.27 5.87
C ARG A 120 -16.12 4.66 5.80
N SER A 121 -15.31 3.77 5.23
CA SER A 121 -13.94 4.07 4.82
C SER A 121 -14.02 5.17 3.75
N ASP A 122 -13.93 6.41 4.19
CA ASP A 122 -13.90 7.61 3.33
C ASP A 122 -12.44 7.99 3.01
N SER A 123 -11.60 7.01 2.76
CA SER A 123 -10.37 7.22 2.00
C SER A 123 -10.77 7.49 0.55
N ASN A 124 -10.69 8.76 0.13
CA ASN A 124 -10.92 9.14 -1.27
C ASN A 124 -10.00 8.36 -2.23
N ALA A 125 -8.81 7.95 -1.77
CA ALA A 125 -7.89 7.08 -2.50
C ALA A 125 -8.50 5.69 -2.81
N ASP A 126 -9.09 5.01 -1.82
CA ASP A 126 -9.67 3.67 -2.01
C ASP A 126 -10.91 3.71 -2.92
N LYS A 127 -11.63 4.84 -2.94
CA LYS A 127 -12.77 5.05 -3.86
C LYS A 127 -12.32 5.23 -5.30
N GLU A 128 -11.14 5.80 -5.54
CA GLU A 128 -10.61 6.04 -6.89
C GLU A 128 -10.12 4.73 -7.52
N GLU A 129 -9.38 3.91 -6.78
CA GLU A 129 -8.95 2.59 -7.24
C GLU A 129 -10.14 1.66 -7.53
N ALA A 130 -11.17 1.69 -6.68
CA ALA A 130 -12.38 0.91 -6.89
C ALA A 130 -13.19 1.36 -8.14
N ARG A 131 -13.13 2.64 -8.50
CA ARG A 131 -13.77 3.16 -9.74
C ARG A 131 -13.00 2.74 -10.98
N LEU A 132 -11.68 2.76 -10.92
CA LEU A 132 -10.82 2.32 -12.03
C LEU A 132 -11.04 0.84 -12.34
N TRP A 133 -11.02 -0.04 -11.33
CA TRP A 133 -11.26 -1.47 -11.53
C TRP A 133 -12.63 -1.78 -12.13
N LYS A 134 -13.68 -1.07 -11.68
CA LYS A 134 -15.02 -1.22 -12.27
C LYS A 134 -15.05 -0.83 -13.74
N THR A 135 -14.37 0.26 -14.10
CA THR A 135 -14.30 0.74 -15.48
C THR A 135 -13.54 -0.25 -16.38
N VAL A 136 -12.40 -0.77 -15.92
CA VAL A 136 -11.60 -1.77 -16.64
C VAL A 136 -12.40 -3.06 -16.86
N CYS A 137 -13.10 -3.57 -15.83
CA CYS A 137 -13.94 -4.76 -15.97
C CYS A 137 -15.06 -4.56 -17.00
N LEU A 138 -15.73 -3.40 -17.01
CA LEU A 138 -16.78 -3.10 -17.99
C LEU A 138 -16.24 -3.03 -19.42
N ILE A 139 -15.07 -2.41 -19.62
CA ILE A 139 -14.43 -2.36 -20.94
C ILE A 139 -14.04 -3.76 -21.41
N LEU A 140 -13.45 -4.58 -20.54
CA LEU A 140 -13.03 -5.95 -20.87
C LEU A 140 -14.24 -6.82 -21.27
N VAL A 141 -15.34 -6.74 -20.52
CA VAL A 141 -16.59 -7.45 -20.85
C VAL A 141 -17.15 -6.99 -22.19
N ALA A 142 -17.14 -5.69 -22.48
CA ALA A 142 -17.61 -5.15 -23.75
C ALA A 142 -16.77 -5.64 -24.94
N VAL A 143 -15.44 -5.64 -24.81
CA VAL A 143 -14.52 -6.13 -25.86
C VAL A 143 -14.74 -7.61 -26.14
N VAL A 144 -14.86 -8.45 -25.11
CA VAL A 144 -15.13 -9.89 -25.26
C VAL A 144 -16.47 -10.12 -25.96
N ALA A 145 -17.52 -9.38 -25.61
CA ALA A 145 -18.82 -9.48 -26.26
C ALA A 145 -18.75 -9.15 -27.76
N VAL A 146 -18.05 -8.09 -28.14
CA VAL A 146 -17.85 -7.70 -29.55
C VAL A 146 -17.08 -8.78 -30.32
N LEU A 147 -16.03 -9.35 -29.73
CA LEU A 147 -15.27 -10.44 -30.35
C LEU A 147 -16.13 -11.68 -30.59
N ILE A 148 -16.98 -12.06 -29.64
CA ILE A 148 -17.92 -13.19 -29.79
C ILE A 148 -18.90 -12.92 -30.95
N VAL A 149 -19.45 -11.72 -31.04
CA VAL A 149 -20.35 -11.34 -32.14
C VAL A 149 -19.62 -11.39 -33.49
N TYR A 150 -18.39 -10.87 -33.56
CA TYR A 150 -17.59 -10.91 -34.78
C TYR A 150 -17.27 -12.34 -35.24
N ILE A 151 -16.89 -13.21 -34.30
CA ILE A 151 -16.60 -14.63 -34.59
C ILE A 151 -17.85 -15.35 -35.08
N THR A 152 -19.01 -15.13 -34.44
CA THR A 152 -20.27 -15.77 -34.87
C THR A 152 -20.69 -15.32 -36.27
N ILE A 153 -20.62 -14.03 -36.58
CA ILE A 153 -20.88 -13.51 -37.93
C ILE A 153 -19.90 -14.13 -38.95
N SER A 154 -18.61 -14.20 -38.62
CA SER A 154 -17.59 -14.77 -39.50
C SER A 154 -17.84 -16.27 -39.79
N LEU A 155 -18.25 -17.04 -38.77
CA LEU A 155 -18.59 -18.45 -38.92
C LEU A 155 -19.86 -18.64 -39.77
N VAL A 156 -20.89 -17.83 -39.56
CA VAL A 156 -22.13 -17.86 -40.37
C VAL A 156 -21.82 -17.50 -41.82
N HIS A 157 -21.04 -16.44 -42.06
CA HIS A 157 -20.64 -16.04 -43.40
C HIS A 157 -19.85 -17.15 -44.11
N ARG A 158 -18.92 -17.81 -43.39
CA ARG A 158 -18.24 -19.00 -43.93
C ARG A 158 -19.25 -20.10 -44.25
N ALA A 159 -20.15 -20.47 -43.35
CA ALA A 159 -21.11 -21.55 -43.58
C ALA A 159 -22.06 -21.27 -44.76
N VAL A 160 -22.51 -20.02 -44.94
CA VAL A 160 -23.44 -19.63 -46.00
C VAL A 160 -22.73 -19.45 -47.35
N CYS A 161 -21.49 -18.94 -47.35
CA CYS A 161 -20.75 -18.67 -48.59
C CYS A 161 -19.84 -19.82 -49.04
N TYR A 162 -19.59 -20.84 -48.20
CA TYR A 162 -18.88 -22.04 -48.62
C TYR A 162 -19.81 -22.91 -49.46
N LYS A 163 -19.89 -22.63 -50.76
CA LYS A 163 -20.38 -23.61 -51.73
C LYS A 163 -19.50 -24.86 -51.61
N PRO A 164 -20.05 -26.07 -51.42
CA PRO A 164 -19.28 -27.29 -51.52
C PRO A 164 -18.82 -27.45 -52.97
N GLY A 165 -17.64 -26.90 -53.27
CA GLY A 165 -16.93 -27.12 -54.52
C GLY A 165 -15.97 -28.30 -54.34
N ASP A 166 -16.12 -29.30 -55.20
CA ASP A 166 -15.31 -30.51 -55.32
C ASP A 166 -13.82 -30.30 -55.02
N TYR A 167 -13.37 -30.69 -53.83
CA TYR A 167 -11.96 -30.95 -53.59
C TYR A 167 -11.69 -32.41 -53.97
N LYS A 168 -11.37 -32.65 -55.25
CA LYS A 168 -10.70 -33.88 -55.68
C LYS A 168 -9.36 -33.99 -54.96
N TYR A 169 -9.31 -34.87 -53.98
CA TYR A 169 -8.08 -35.37 -53.38
C TYR A 169 -7.21 -36.04 -54.46
N SER A 170 -6.02 -35.51 -54.71
CA SER A 170 -4.93 -36.30 -55.28
C SER A 170 -3.58 -35.76 -54.84
N HIS A 171 -2.70 -36.70 -54.51
CA HIS A 171 -1.26 -36.60 -54.26
C HIS A 171 -0.86 -36.05 -52.88
N SER A 172 -0.50 -36.91 -51.92
CA SER A 172 0.70 -37.78 -51.86
C SER A 172 1.99 -36.97 -51.96
N TRP A 173 2.53 -36.50 -50.82
CA TRP A 173 3.98 -36.30 -50.72
C TRP A 173 4.49 -36.64 -49.33
N SER A 174 5.62 -37.31 -49.39
CA SER A 174 6.36 -38.03 -48.37
C SER A 174 6.92 -37.13 -47.27
N PHE A 175 6.82 -37.67 -46.05
CA PHE A 175 7.93 -37.81 -45.10
C PHE A 175 9.21 -37.02 -45.42
N SER A 176 9.45 -35.95 -44.67
CA SER A 176 10.80 -35.49 -44.38
C SER A 176 10.90 -35.21 -42.88
N LYS A 177 11.40 -36.21 -42.16
CA LYS A 177 11.80 -36.09 -40.75
C LYS A 177 12.95 -35.08 -40.69
N LYS A 178 12.72 -33.92 -40.07
CA LYS A 178 13.82 -33.11 -39.54
C LYS A 178 14.14 -33.59 -38.13
N PRO A 179 15.42 -33.87 -37.82
CA PRO A 179 15.85 -34.24 -36.47
C PRO A 179 15.75 -33.06 -35.51
N MET A 180 15.41 -33.41 -34.27
CA MET A 180 15.40 -32.56 -33.08
C MET A 180 16.75 -31.86 -32.90
N LEU A 181 16.71 -30.53 -32.77
CA LEU A 181 17.77 -29.77 -32.13
C LEU A 181 17.31 -29.48 -30.70
N GLN A 182 18.18 -29.87 -29.80
CA GLN A 182 18.09 -29.85 -28.36
C GLN A 182 18.91 -28.66 -27.90
N ASP A 183 18.27 -27.64 -27.35
CA ASP A 183 18.96 -26.49 -26.75
C ASP A 183 18.46 -26.34 -25.31
N ASP A 184 19.28 -26.90 -24.43
CA ASP A 184 19.89 -26.29 -23.25
C ASP A 184 19.04 -25.61 -22.16
N GLU A 185 19.18 -26.20 -20.97
CA GLU A 185 18.94 -25.64 -19.65
C GLU A 185 19.65 -24.29 -19.49
N VAL A 186 18.87 -23.25 -19.14
CA VAL A 186 19.39 -22.03 -18.53
C VAL A 186 19.14 -22.13 -17.03
N GLU A 187 20.15 -22.67 -16.34
CA GLU A 187 20.34 -22.54 -14.90
C GLU A 187 20.78 -21.11 -14.61
N ASN A 188 19.92 -20.32 -13.97
CA ASN A 188 20.27 -18.97 -13.54
C ASN A 188 20.40 -18.92 -12.02
N ASN A 189 21.63 -19.17 -11.56
CA ASN A 189 22.15 -18.80 -10.25
C ASN A 189 22.12 -17.28 -10.10
N ASN A 190 21.51 -16.79 -9.01
CA ASN A 190 21.84 -15.48 -8.47
C ASN A 190 22.07 -15.62 -6.97
N ASP A 191 23.30 -16.03 -6.64
CA ASP A 191 23.95 -15.69 -5.39
C ASP A 191 24.20 -14.17 -5.37
N ILE A 192 23.60 -13.48 -4.40
CA ILE A 192 23.96 -12.11 -4.04
C ILE A 192 24.66 -12.16 -2.69
N GLU A 193 25.99 -12.31 -2.77
CA GLU A 193 26.95 -11.86 -1.75
C GLU A 193 27.46 -10.46 -2.14
N ARG A 194 27.15 -9.45 -1.33
CA ARG A 194 27.98 -8.25 -1.08
C ARG A 194 27.66 -7.77 0.34
N VAL A 195 28.53 -7.87 1.34
CA VAL A 195 29.85 -7.24 1.54
C VAL A 195 29.72 -5.76 1.95
N VAL A 196 30.30 -5.51 3.15
CA VAL A 196 30.54 -4.28 3.94
C VAL A 196 29.38 -3.78 4.80
#